data_AF-E2AHX0-F1
#
_entry.id   AF-E2AHX0-F1
#
_cell.length_a   1.000
_cell.length_b   1.000
_cell.length_c   1.000
_cell.angle_alpha   90.00
_cell.angle_beta   90.00
_cell.angle_gamma   90.00
#
_symmetry.space_group_name_H-M   'P 1'
#
loop_
_entity.id
_entity.type
_entity.pdbx_description
1 polymer ?
#
loop_
_entity_poly.entity_id
_entity_poly.type
_entity_poly.pdbx_seq_one_letter_code
_entity_poly.pdbx_strand_id
1 'polypeptide(L)' 'MAQLISVKLSRFDGSPWGFRLQGGKDFGTPLVVQKTVRDEGESNLAHMRSSWLHRTDCTS' A
#
# COMPACT_ATOMS: atom_id res chain seq x y z
N MET A 1 18.20 20.22 -7.31
CA MET A 1 18.05 20.73 -5.93
C MET A 1 17.27 19.70 -5.13
N ALA A 2 17.77 19.28 -3.97
CA ALA A 2 17.03 18.43 -3.05
C ALA A 2 16.27 19.32 -2.05
N GLN A 3 14.99 19.05 -1.84
CA GLN A 3 14.15 19.75 -0.87
C GLN A 3 14.08 18.91 0.40
N LEU A 4 14.39 19.50 1.55
CA LEU A 4 14.21 18.84 2.83
C LEU A 4 12.79 19.09 3.33
N ILE A 5 12.03 18.01 3.53
CA ILE A 5 10.67 18.08 4.06
C ILE A 5 10.59 17.27 5.36
N SER A 6 9.83 17.79 6.33
CA SER A 6 9.51 17.08 7.57
C SER A 6 8.11 16.49 7.47
N VAL A 7 8.00 15.17 7.61
CA VAL A 7 6.73 14.45 7.51
C VAL A 7 6.42 13.83 8.87
N LYS A 8 5.26 14.16 9.44
CA LYS A 8 4.74 13.52 10.65
C LYS A 8 3.78 12.43 10.23
N LEU A 9 4.03 11.22 10.72
CA LEU A 9 3.23 10.05 10.41
C LEU A 9 2.45 9.63 11.66
N SER A 10 1.15 9.42 11.53
CA SER A 10 0.30 8.83 12.57
C SER A 10 -0.38 7.59 12.04
N ARG A 11 -0.39 6.52 12.83
CA ARG A 11 -1.13 5.30 12.53
C ARG A 11 -2.00 4.94 13.72
N PHE A 12 -3.17 4.38 13.44
CA PHE A 12 -4.03 3.75 14.43
C PHE A 12 -3.92 2.23 14.26
N ASP A 13 -4.21 1.48 15.34
CA ASP A 13 -4.50 0.03 15.31
C ASP A 13 -3.44 -0.99 14.83
N GLY A 14 -2.24 -0.57 14.43
CA GLY A 14 -1.19 -1.51 13.99
C GLY A 14 -1.16 -1.74 12.47
N SER A 15 -2.00 -1.00 11.74
CA SER A 15 -1.97 -0.95 10.29
C SER A 15 -0.59 -0.59 9.71
N PRO A 16 -0.21 -1.19 8.56
CA PRO A 16 1.02 -0.86 7.85
C PRO A 16 0.94 0.55 7.26
N TRP A 17 2.09 1.21 7.12
CA TRP A 17 2.17 2.61 6.67
C TRP A 17 1.80 2.89 5.20
N GLY A 18 1.47 1.87 4.41
CA GLY A 18 1.18 2.06 2.98
C GLY A 18 2.39 2.36 2.09
N PHE A 19 3.62 2.31 2.62
CA PHE A 19 4.85 2.45 1.83
C PHE A 19 5.90 1.38 2.16
N ARG A 20 6.79 1.13 1.21
CA ARG A 20 7.99 0.29 1.34
C ARG A 20 9.23 1.13 1.23
N LEU A 21 10.32 0.65 1.81
CA LEU A 21 11.64 1.24 1.67
C LEU A 21 12.49 0.33 0.79
N GLN A 22 13.23 0.92 -0.15
CA GLN A 22 14.21 0.22 -0.96
C GLN A 22 15.57 0.92 -0.84
N GLY A 23 16.64 0.13 -0.91
CA GLY A 23 18.01 0.63 -0.81
C GLY A 23 18.48 0.78 0.62
N GLY A 24 19.62 1.43 0.78
CA GLY A 24 20.33 1.52 2.05
C GLY A 24 21.81 1.26 1.86
N LYS A 25 22.57 1.46 2.96
CA LYS A 25 24.02 1.33 2.98
C LYS A 25 24.49 0.00 2.39
N ASP A 26 23.78 -1.08 2.70
CA ASP A 26 24.17 -2.44 2.32
C ASP A 26 23.90 -2.76 0.84
N PHE A 27 23.09 -1.94 0.15
CA PHE A 27 22.66 -2.17 -1.23
C PHE A 27 23.37 -1.26 -2.25
N GLY A 28 24.22 -0.32 -1.78
CA GLY A 28 24.90 0.64 -2.65
C GLY A 28 23.97 1.65 -3.35
N THR A 29 22.69 1.71 -2.95
CA THR A 29 21.68 2.64 -3.50
C THR A 29 21.08 3.49 -2.39
N PRO A 30 20.65 4.74 -2.67
CA PRO A 30 20.02 5.58 -1.66
C PRO A 30 18.72 4.96 -1.14
N LEU A 31 18.34 5.32 0.10
CA LEU A 31 17.08 4.91 0.69
C LEU A 31 15.92 5.66 0.01
N VAL A 32 15.00 4.92 -0.59
CA VAL A 32 13.86 5.46 -1.35
C VAL A 32 12.55 4.91 -0.80
N VAL A 33 11.53 5.78 -0.73
CA VAL A 33 10.15 5.40 -0.38
C VAL A 33 9.40 5.00 -1.64
N GLN A 34 8.80 3.81 -1.63
CA GLN A 34 7.95 3.29 -2.70
C GLN A 34 6.50 3.17 -2.24
N LYS A 35 5.58 3.56 -3.11
CA LYS A 35 4.14 3.35 -2.89
C LYS A 35 3.85 1.86 -2.82
N THR A 36 3.09 1.42 -1.82
CA THR A 36 2.49 0.09 -1.84
C THR A 36 1.06 0.18 -2.35
N VAL A 37 0.63 -0.83 -3.11
CA VAL A 37 -0.72 -0.87 -3.72
C VAL A 37 -1.80 -1.19 -2.67
N ARG A 38 -1.41 -1.49 -1.42
CA ARG A 38 -2.33 -1.96 -0.37
C ARG A 38 -2.50 -0.91 0.71
N ASP A 39 -2.90 0.29 0.31
CA ASP A 39 -3.65 1.15 1.22
C ASP A 39 -5.05 0.52 1.39
N GLU A 40 -5.52 0.47 2.63
CA GLU A 40 -6.69 -0.29 3.13
C GLU A 40 -8.03 -0.01 2.42
N GLY A 41 -8.08 0.94 1.46
CA GLY A 41 -9.23 1.16 0.60
C GLY A 41 -9.44 0.09 -0.50
N GLU A 42 -8.38 -0.58 -0.94
CA GLU A 42 -8.48 -1.62 -1.99
C GLU A 42 -8.75 -3.02 -1.44
N SER A 43 -8.42 -3.33 -0.18
CA SER A 43 -8.70 -4.64 0.42
C SER A 43 -10.20 -4.87 0.62
N ASN A 44 -10.93 -3.83 1.06
CA ASN A 44 -12.39 -3.89 1.17
C ASN A 44 -13.05 -3.95 -0.22
N LEU A 45 -12.49 -3.24 -1.20
CA LEU A 45 -12.94 -3.33 -2.59
C LEU A 45 -12.60 -4.69 -3.21
N ALA A 46 -11.46 -5.31 -2.90
CA ALA A 46 -11.10 -6.64 -3.37
C ALA A 46 -12.01 -7.72 -2.75
N HIS A 47 -12.34 -7.59 -1.47
CA HIS A 47 -13.33 -8.46 -0.82
C HIS A 47 -14.72 -8.28 -1.44
N MET A 48 -15.17 -7.03 -1.67
CA MET A 48 -16.42 -6.75 -2.38
C MET A 48 -16.41 -7.25 -3.83
N ARG A 49 -15.34 -7.02 -4.59
CA ARG A 49 -15.18 -7.48 -6.00
C ARG A 49 -15.19 -9.00 -6.08
N SER A 50 -14.60 -9.70 -5.10
CA SER A 50 -14.67 -11.17 -4.99
C SER A 50 -16.09 -11.66 -4.69
N SER A 51 -16.87 -10.88 -3.92
CA SER A 51 -18.28 -11.17 -3.63
C SER A 51 -19.21 -10.94 -4.83
N TRP A 52 -18.93 -9.91 -5.64
CA TRP A 52 -19.67 -9.66 -6.90
C TRP A 52 -19.36 -10.70 -7.99
N LEU A 53 -18.12 -11.20 -8.08
CA LEU A 53 -17.77 -12.24 -9.05
C LEU A 53 -18.49 -13.58 -8.82
N HIS A 54 -18.84 -13.91 -7.57
CA HIS A 54 -19.65 -15.10 -7.27
C HIS A 54 -21.15 -14.94 -7.58
N ARG A 55 -21.62 -13.72 -7.85
CA ARG A 55 -23.06 -13.46 -8.11
C ARG A 55 -23.41 -13.53 -9.60
N THR A 56 -22.42 -13.47 -10.49
CA THR A 56 -22.63 -13.47 -11.95
C THR A 56 -22.60 -14.86 -12.61
N ASP A 57 -22.40 -15.93 -11.85
CA ASP A 57 -22.34 -17.30 -12.40
C ASP A 57 -23.66 -18.08 -12.30
N CYS A 58 -24.73 -17.47 -11.76
CA CYS A 58 -26.06 -18.10 -11.70
C CYS A 58 -26.96 -17.64 -12.87
N THR A 59 -26.52 -17.87 -14.10
CA THR A 59 -27.43 -17.93 -15.26
C THR A 59 -27.00 -19.08 -16.17
N SER A 60 -27.43 -20.29 -15.82
CA SER A 60 -27.60 -21.38 -16.78
C SER A 60 -28.81 -22.21 -16.42
#